data_AF-A0A529PDE2-F1
#
_entry.id   AF-A0A529PDE2-F1
#
_cell.length_a   1.000
_cell.length_b   1.000
_cell.length_c   1.000
_cell.angle_alpha   90.00
_cell.angle_beta   90.00
_cell.angle_gamma   90.00
#
_symmetry.space_group_name_H-M   'P 1'
#
loop_
_entity.id
_entity.type
_entity.pdbx_description
1 polymer ?
#
loop_
_entity_poly.entity_id
_entity_poly.type
_entity_poly.pdbx_seq_one_letter_code
_entity_poly.pdbx_strand_id
1 'polypeptide(L)'
;MKFIFADSLDHVDPRYDFIRDRYAAGRTPYWDDVYPHEIMGYAPYDGVLVSRGIVGGAAVGGKYTEAQAMRFRRVGARTFLRLDMPEFAHLPIFGDCGAFTYHKEELPPYTPEDTAEFYDDGRFTHGCSVDHIIFDFDQDLVGTSGGTEEARRRLDITLENAEAFLRATRQMSNRFTALGVIQGWSPGSMADAARRLVAMGYDYLAVGGTVPLKSPQIKACLREIREAIPATVRLHILGFAKADEIETFVPFGVTSFDTTSPLIRAFKDAKVNYYLPGSDGKLTYYTAIRVPQAVENPKLQRLAKRGALNQERLVTMERTALAALRAFDREEAALDEVLEAVLAYAVPSVMGAPLEQLPGVQSIDQLRARYRRTLTDRPWTRCACPICQALSIEVIIFRASNRNKRRGIHNLGVYEQLVARLPINERIQ
;
A
#
# COMPACT_ATOMS: atom_id res chain seq x y z
N MET A 1 13.66 11.03 -3.51
CA MET A 1 13.15 10.23 -2.36
C MET A 1 13.01 8.79 -2.82
N LYS A 2 13.23 7.79 -1.96
CA LYS A 2 13.03 6.37 -2.31
C LYS A 2 11.63 5.88 -1.88
N PHE A 3 10.90 5.26 -2.80
CA PHE A 3 9.62 4.60 -2.54
C PHE A 3 9.83 3.13 -2.13
N ILE A 4 9.53 2.82 -0.87
CA ILE A 4 9.59 1.46 -0.33
C ILE A 4 8.18 0.84 -0.35
N PHE A 5 8.01 -0.27 -1.07
CA PHE A 5 6.72 -0.96 -1.12
C PHE A 5 6.55 -1.87 0.10
N ALA A 6 5.55 -1.60 0.94
CA ALA A 6 5.21 -2.48 2.05
C ALA A 6 4.38 -3.68 1.53
N ASP A 7 5.06 -4.83 1.34
CA ASP A 7 4.46 -6.06 0.80
C ASP A 7 3.70 -6.83 1.89
N SER A 8 2.60 -7.46 1.48
CA SER A 8 1.82 -8.34 2.33
C SER A 8 1.49 -9.67 1.66
N LEU A 9 2.39 -10.28 0.87
CA LEU A 9 2.06 -11.37 -0.07
C LEU A 9 1.11 -10.90 -1.17
N ASP A 10 1.44 -9.78 -1.81
CA ASP A 10 0.63 -9.19 -2.87
C ASP A 10 0.89 -9.83 -4.25
N HIS A 11 0.92 -11.17 -4.26
CA HIS A 11 1.12 -11.99 -5.45
C HIS A 11 -0.16 -12.19 -6.27
N VAL A 12 0.01 -12.54 -7.54
CA VAL A 12 -1.06 -12.84 -8.50
C VAL A 12 -0.75 -14.13 -9.27
N ASP A 13 -1.80 -14.82 -9.74
CA ASP A 13 -1.64 -16.02 -10.56
C ASP A 13 -1.37 -15.61 -12.01
N PRO A 14 -0.16 -15.83 -12.57
CA PRO A 14 0.19 -15.37 -13.91
C PRO A 14 -0.67 -16.00 -15.01
N ARG A 15 -1.31 -17.15 -14.74
CA ARG A 15 -2.13 -17.93 -15.68
C ARG A 15 -3.64 -17.83 -15.42
N TYR A 16 -4.07 -16.81 -14.67
CA TYR A 16 -5.48 -16.58 -14.33
C TYR A 16 -6.36 -16.49 -15.59
N ASP A 17 -7.44 -17.27 -15.65
CA ASP A 17 -8.42 -17.26 -16.74
C ASP A 17 -9.42 -16.12 -16.50
N PHE A 18 -9.18 -14.97 -17.14
CA PHE A 18 -10.05 -13.79 -17.04
C PHE A 18 -11.42 -14.02 -17.68
N ILE A 19 -11.56 -14.94 -18.65
CA ILE A 19 -12.85 -15.19 -19.28
C ILE A 19 -13.77 -15.97 -18.34
N ARG A 20 -13.21 -16.95 -17.62
CA ARG A 20 -13.96 -17.82 -16.69
C ARG A 20 -13.82 -17.46 -15.21
N ASP A 21 -13.03 -16.42 -14.90
CA ASP A 21 -12.79 -15.92 -13.54
C ASP A 21 -12.21 -16.94 -12.56
N ARG A 22 -11.31 -17.81 -13.03
CA ARG A 22 -10.74 -18.89 -12.21
C ARG A 22 -9.22 -18.91 -12.26
N TYR A 23 -8.64 -19.35 -11.15
CA TYR A 23 -7.23 -19.68 -11.09
C TYR A 23 -6.87 -20.81 -12.04
N ALA A 24 -5.60 -20.86 -12.43
CA ALA A 24 -5.07 -21.93 -13.25
C ALA A 24 -5.28 -23.31 -12.59
N ALA A 25 -5.61 -24.31 -13.41
CA ALA A 25 -5.75 -25.68 -12.94
C ALA A 25 -4.40 -26.18 -12.39
N GLY A 26 -4.42 -26.85 -11.23
CA GLY A 26 -3.22 -27.33 -10.57
C GLY A 26 -2.36 -26.24 -9.91
N ARG A 27 -2.83 -24.99 -9.84
CA ARG A 27 -2.12 -23.90 -9.17
C ARG A 27 -1.85 -24.24 -7.70
N THR A 28 -0.60 -24.15 -7.32
CA THR A 28 -0.16 -24.14 -5.93
C THR A 28 0.04 -22.68 -5.50
N PRO A 29 -0.81 -22.12 -4.61
CA PRO A 29 -0.66 -20.76 -4.12
C PRO A 29 0.75 -20.51 -3.60
N TYR A 30 1.23 -19.28 -3.71
CA TYR A 30 2.61 -18.86 -3.42
C TYR A 30 3.67 -19.38 -4.40
N TRP A 31 3.67 -20.68 -4.74
CA TRP A 31 4.69 -21.27 -5.60
C TRP A 31 4.50 -20.90 -7.08
N ASP A 32 3.27 -21.02 -7.58
CA ASP A 32 2.95 -20.68 -8.97
C ASP A 32 2.56 -19.21 -9.15
N ASP A 33 2.41 -18.46 -8.06
CA ASP A 33 2.12 -17.04 -8.13
C ASP A 33 3.39 -16.21 -8.35
N VAL A 34 3.19 -14.99 -8.82
CA VAL A 34 4.25 -14.03 -9.10
C VAL A 34 4.06 -12.74 -8.30
N TYR A 35 5.16 -12.18 -7.82
CA TYR A 35 5.24 -10.89 -7.15
C TYR A 35 5.10 -9.72 -8.15
N PRO A 36 4.87 -8.49 -7.66
CA PRO A 36 4.81 -7.30 -8.50
C PRO A 36 5.99 -7.13 -9.44
N HIS A 37 7.22 -7.36 -8.97
CA HIS A 37 8.44 -7.21 -9.80
C HIS A 37 8.60 -8.33 -10.84
N GLU A 38 8.12 -9.55 -10.54
CA GLU A 38 8.14 -10.66 -11.49
C GLU A 38 7.14 -10.44 -12.63
N ILE A 39 5.89 -10.05 -12.34
CA ILE A 39 4.88 -9.84 -13.40
C ILE A 39 5.15 -8.59 -14.25
N MET A 40 5.80 -7.58 -13.68
CA MET A 40 6.19 -6.38 -14.41
C MET A 40 7.52 -6.55 -15.15
N GLY A 41 8.33 -7.57 -14.82
CA GLY A 41 9.68 -7.73 -15.37
C GLY A 41 10.69 -6.67 -14.90
N TYR A 42 10.30 -5.80 -13.98
CA TYR A 42 11.12 -4.78 -13.32
C TYR A 42 10.51 -4.46 -11.96
N ALA A 43 11.27 -3.88 -11.04
CA ALA A 43 10.75 -3.49 -9.72
C ALA A 43 9.96 -2.18 -9.81
N PRO A 44 8.64 -2.17 -9.50
CA PRO A 44 7.83 -0.95 -9.52
C PRO A 44 7.95 -0.15 -8.21
N TYR A 45 9.15 -0.13 -7.62
CA TYR A 45 9.50 0.50 -6.35
C TYR A 45 11.03 0.52 -6.15
N ASP A 46 11.52 1.36 -5.25
CA ASP A 46 12.95 1.50 -4.92
C ASP A 46 13.41 0.54 -3.81
N GLY A 47 12.52 -0.26 -3.24
CA GLY A 47 12.79 -1.23 -2.18
C GLY A 47 11.51 -1.88 -1.67
N VAL A 48 11.65 -2.91 -0.83
CA VAL A 48 10.51 -3.63 -0.24
C VAL A 48 10.60 -3.60 1.29
N LEU A 49 9.46 -3.37 1.94
CA LEU A 49 9.31 -3.48 3.38
C LEU A 49 8.47 -4.71 3.73
N VAL A 50 8.93 -5.48 4.71
CA VAL A 50 8.17 -6.59 5.30
C VAL A 50 8.01 -6.32 6.79
N SER A 51 6.75 -6.22 7.23
CA SER A 51 6.42 -6.04 8.64
C SER A 51 6.43 -7.35 9.39
N ARG A 52 7.04 -7.37 10.57
CA ARG A 52 6.99 -8.49 11.50
C ARG A 52 5.55 -8.88 11.84
N GLY A 53 4.64 -7.91 11.96
CA GLY A 53 3.21 -8.17 12.17
C GLY A 53 2.53 -8.94 11.03
N ILE A 54 3.05 -8.83 9.80
CA ILE A 54 2.57 -9.60 8.65
C ILE A 54 3.16 -11.02 8.62
N VAL A 55 4.45 -11.17 8.95
CA VAL A 55 5.08 -12.50 9.08
C VAL A 55 4.46 -13.28 10.24
N GLY A 56 4.11 -12.58 11.31
CA GLY A 56 3.61 -13.17 12.55
C GLY A 56 4.70 -13.89 13.34
N GLY A 57 4.28 -14.53 14.42
CA GLY A 57 5.12 -15.32 15.31
C GLY A 57 4.31 -15.89 16.47
N ALA A 58 5.00 -16.45 17.46
CA ALA A 58 4.34 -17.06 18.62
C ALA A 58 3.47 -16.07 19.42
N ALA A 59 3.87 -14.79 19.47
CA ALA A 59 3.14 -13.76 20.22
C ALA A 59 1.97 -13.12 19.43
N VAL A 60 2.06 -13.01 18.11
CA VAL A 60 1.04 -12.35 17.26
C VAL A 60 0.87 -13.11 15.95
N GLY A 61 -0.36 -13.47 15.62
CA GLY A 61 -0.69 -14.12 14.36
C GLY A 61 -0.54 -13.17 13.16
N GLY A 62 0.14 -13.64 12.11
CA GLY A 62 0.37 -12.90 10.86
C GLY A 62 -0.49 -13.39 9.70
N LYS A 63 -0.24 -12.82 8.51
CA LYS A 63 -0.83 -13.26 7.24
C LYS A 63 -0.08 -14.45 6.64
N TYR A 64 1.20 -14.60 6.96
CA TYR A 64 2.01 -15.73 6.50
C TYR A 64 1.52 -17.00 7.20
N THR A 65 1.47 -18.11 6.48
CA THR A 65 1.30 -19.42 7.12
C THR A 65 2.56 -19.75 7.93
N GLU A 66 2.45 -20.68 8.88
CA GLU A 66 3.61 -21.13 9.66
C GLU A 66 4.75 -21.63 8.76
N ALA A 67 4.44 -22.41 7.74
CA ALA A 67 5.43 -22.88 6.76
C ALA A 67 6.09 -21.72 5.98
N GLN A 68 5.33 -20.67 5.65
CA GLN A 68 5.87 -19.46 5.00
C GLN A 68 6.77 -18.68 5.95
N ALA A 69 6.38 -18.49 7.21
CA ALA A 69 7.18 -17.80 8.21
C ALA A 69 8.50 -18.55 8.50
N MET A 70 8.45 -19.87 8.64
CA MET A 70 9.65 -20.72 8.79
C MET A 70 10.56 -20.63 7.56
N ARG A 71 9.99 -20.69 6.35
CA ARG A 71 10.77 -20.52 5.11
C ARG A 71 11.41 -19.14 5.08
N PHE A 72 10.66 -18.08 5.38
CA PHE A 72 11.13 -16.69 5.39
C PHE A 72 12.39 -16.53 6.26
N ARG A 73 12.34 -17.02 7.51
CA ARG A 73 13.50 -17.00 8.42
C ARG A 73 14.67 -17.86 7.92
N ARG A 74 14.39 -19.01 7.30
CA ARG A 74 15.44 -19.91 6.82
C ARG A 74 16.19 -19.37 5.60
N VAL A 75 15.47 -18.82 4.62
CA VAL A 75 16.06 -18.42 3.32
C VAL A 75 16.39 -16.92 3.24
N GLY A 76 15.90 -16.13 4.20
CA GLY A 76 15.96 -14.67 4.20
C GLY A 76 14.90 -14.03 3.30
N ALA A 77 14.58 -12.77 3.59
CA ALA A 77 13.55 -11.99 2.92
C ALA A 77 13.78 -11.86 1.42
N ARG A 78 15.03 -11.64 0.98
CA ARG A 78 15.37 -11.49 -0.44
C ARG A 78 14.98 -12.73 -1.25
N THR A 79 15.46 -13.91 -0.85
CA THR A 79 15.12 -15.19 -1.49
C THR A 79 13.65 -15.53 -1.33
N PHE A 80 13.03 -15.15 -0.20
CA PHE A 80 11.62 -15.38 0.03
C PHE A 80 10.73 -14.60 -0.94
N LEU A 81 11.09 -13.35 -1.18
CA LEU A 81 10.44 -12.41 -2.09
C LEU A 81 10.90 -12.57 -3.55
N ARG A 82 11.83 -13.49 -3.86
CA ARG A 82 12.40 -13.73 -5.21
C ARG A 82 13.13 -12.52 -5.81
N LEU A 83 13.82 -11.78 -4.94
CA LEU A 83 14.63 -10.60 -5.26
C LEU A 83 16.14 -10.93 -5.33
N ASP A 84 16.50 -12.20 -5.48
CA ASP A 84 17.87 -12.72 -5.53
C ASP A 84 18.53 -12.62 -6.92
N MET A 85 17.77 -12.18 -7.93
CA MET A 85 18.29 -11.92 -9.27
C MET A 85 19.22 -10.69 -9.32
N PRO A 86 20.28 -10.69 -10.15
CA PRO A 86 21.26 -9.59 -10.22
C PRO A 86 20.65 -8.20 -10.44
N GLU A 87 19.61 -8.10 -11.27
CA GLU A 87 18.90 -6.85 -11.56
C GLU A 87 18.21 -6.25 -10.32
N PHE A 88 17.90 -7.06 -9.30
CA PHE A 88 17.25 -6.63 -8.05
C PHE A 88 18.22 -6.52 -6.86
N ALA A 89 19.51 -6.82 -7.06
CA ALA A 89 20.50 -6.84 -5.99
C ALA A 89 20.63 -5.50 -5.26
N HIS A 90 20.36 -4.39 -5.95
CA HIS A 90 20.44 -3.03 -5.43
C HIS A 90 19.26 -2.64 -4.52
N LEU A 91 18.13 -3.38 -4.55
CA LEU A 91 16.93 -3.03 -3.80
C LEU A 91 17.14 -3.27 -2.30
N PRO A 92 16.98 -2.29 -1.42
CA PRO A 92 17.00 -2.50 0.00
C PRO A 92 15.73 -3.25 0.45
N ILE A 93 15.90 -4.11 1.45
CA ILE A 93 14.83 -4.78 2.16
C ILE A 93 14.72 -4.20 3.57
N PHE A 94 13.59 -3.58 3.85
CA PHE A 94 13.26 -2.91 5.11
C PHE A 94 12.44 -3.83 6.01
N GLY A 95 12.79 -3.87 7.29
CA GLY A 95 12.03 -4.50 8.35
C GLY A 95 11.23 -3.46 9.14
N ASP A 96 9.95 -3.76 9.37
CA ASP A 96 9.10 -3.03 10.30
C ASP A 96 8.75 -3.92 11.49
N CYS A 97 8.74 -3.36 12.70
CA CYS A 97 8.50 -4.10 13.93
C CYS A 97 7.01 -4.49 14.10
N GLY A 98 6.12 -3.90 13.29
CA GLY A 98 4.70 -4.24 13.26
C GLY A 98 3.86 -3.53 14.31
N ALA A 99 4.26 -2.34 14.76
CA ALA A 99 3.57 -1.63 15.85
C ALA A 99 2.07 -1.37 15.64
N PHE A 100 1.61 -1.35 14.40
CA PHE A 100 0.17 -1.30 14.09
C PHE A 100 -0.62 -2.51 14.63
N THR A 101 -0.02 -3.70 14.73
CA THR A 101 -0.73 -4.91 15.19
C THR A 101 -0.88 -4.96 16.70
N TYR A 102 -0.03 -4.25 17.45
CA TYR A 102 -0.01 -4.28 18.92
C TYR A 102 -0.23 -2.90 19.57
N HIS A 103 -0.61 -1.85 18.84
CA HIS A 103 -0.83 -0.50 19.38
C HIS A 103 -1.84 -0.38 20.53
N LYS A 104 -2.66 -1.43 20.74
CA LYS A 104 -3.65 -1.54 21.83
C LYS A 104 -3.12 -2.28 23.05
N GLU A 105 -2.00 -2.99 22.91
CA GLU A 105 -1.36 -3.67 24.02
C GLU A 105 -0.73 -2.64 24.95
N GLU A 106 -0.52 -3.05 26.21
CA GLU A 106 0.12 -2.19 27.21
C GLU A 106 1.62 -2.01 26.92
N LEU A 107 2.26 -3.07 26.40
CA LEU A 107 3.67 -3.10 26.04
C LEU A 107 3.83 -3.77 24.67
N PRO A 108 4.87 -3.42 23.88
CA PRO A 108 5.20 -4.16 22.68
C PRO A 108 5.44 -5.65 23.01
N PRO A 109 4.91 -6.59 22.21
CA PRO A 109 5.02 -8.03 22.48
C PRO A 109 6.40 -8.61 22.15
N TYR A 110 7.31 -7.78 21.67
CA TYR A 110 8.63 -8.17 21.18
C TYR A 110 9.70 -7.33 21.88
N THR A 111 10.78 -7.98 22.28
CA THR A 111 11.95 -7.25 22.80
C THR A 111 12.79 -6.71 21.62
N PRO A 112 13.65 -5.72 21.89
CA PRO A 112 14.64 -5.25 20.94
C PRO A 112 15.56 -6.36 20.41
N GLU A 113 15.99 -7.30 21.26
CA GLU A 113 16.87 -8.42 20.88
C GLU A 113 16.17 -9.41 19.96
N ASP A 114 14.94 -9.80 20.30
CA ASP A 114 14.12 -10.70 19.47
C ASP A 114 13.79 -10.05 18.12
N THR A 115 13.59 -8.73 18.08
CA THR A 115 13.40 -8.02 16.81
C THR A 115 14.68 -7.92 15.99
N ALA A 116 15.84 -7.74 16.63
CA ALA A 116 17.13 -7.79 15.95
C ALA A 116 17.40 -9.20 15.37
N GLU A 117 17.14 -10.27 16.13
CA GLU A 117 17.25 -11.66 15.65
C GLU A 117 16.33 -11.90 14.44
N PHE A 118 15.07 -11.46 14.51
CA PHE A 118 14.15 -11.54 13.38
C PHE A 118 14.71 -10.84 12.12
N TYR A 119 15.33 -9.67 12.28
CA TYR A 119 15.94 -8.96 11.15
C TYR A 119 17.19 -9.66 10.61
N ASP A 120 17.98 -10.33 11.46
CA ASP A 120 19.15 -11.09 11.00
C ASP A 120 18.75 -12.38 10.27
N ASP A 121 17.81 -13.14 10.85
CA ASP A 121 17.19 -14.32 10.23
C ASP A 121 16.61 -13.98 8.86
N GLY A 122 15.85 -12.88 8.81
CA GLY A 122 15.28 -12.35 7.59
C GLY A 122 16.31 -11.69 6.65
N ARG A 123 17.57 -11.54 7.07
CA ARG A 123 18.65 -10.88 6.31
C ARG A 123 18.23 -9.53 5.73
N PHE A 124 17.55 -8.74 6.56
CA PHE A 124 17.13 -7.40 6.19
C PHE A 124 18.36 -6.50 6.00
N THR A 125 18.20 -5.46 5.19
CA THR A 125 19.24 -4.43 4.99
C THR A 125 19.02 -3.22 5.89
N HIS A 126 17.77 -2.97 6.26
CA HIS A 126 17.32 -1.86 7.08
C HIS A 126 16.25 -2.37 8.03
N GLY A 127 16.13 -1.82 9.25
CA GLY A 127 15.02 -2.20 10.13
C GLY A 127 14.74 -1.20 11.24
N CYS A 128 13.46 -0.98 11.49
CA CYS A 128 12.97 -0.08 12.54
C CYS A 128 13.12 -0.70 13.93
N SER A 129 13.56 0.11 14.90
CA SER A 129 13.51 -0.24 16.32
C SER A 129 12.08 -0.54 16.78
N VAL A 130 11.94 -1.35 17.83
CA VAL A 130 10.63 -1.60 18.44
C VAL A 130 10.07 -0.30 19.01
N ASP A 131 8.91 0.12 18.54
CA ASP A 131 8.24 1.34 18.99
C ASP A 131 6.84 1.05 19.51
N HIS A 132 6.26 2.06 20.17
CA HIS A 132 4.87 2.04 20.60
C HIS A 132 4.14 3.26 20.03
N ILE A 133 3.24 3.03 19.06
CA ILE A 133 2.62 4.12 18.30
C ILE A 133 1.82 5.06 19.20
N ILE A 134 2.02 6.37 19.01
CA ILE A 134 1.25 7.44 19.60
C ILE A 134 0.31 8.01 18.53
N PHE A 135 -1.00 7.98 18.79
CA PHE A 135 -2.01 8.58 17.89
C PHE A 135 -2.60 9.89 18.40
N ASP A 136 -2.36 10.21 19.67
CA ASP A 136 -2.72 11.50 20.26
C ASP A 136 -1.83 12.56 19.62
N PHE A 137 -2.32 13.30 18.63
CA PHE A 137 -1.55 14.34 17.94
C PHE A 137 -2.26 15.68 17.99
N ASP A 138 -1.54 16.69 18.48
CA ASP A 138 -1.96 18.07 18.52
C ASP A 138 -0.85 18.97 17.96
N GLN A 139 -1.17 19.63 16.85
CA GLN A 139 -0.24 20.47 16.10
C GLN A 139 -0.01 21.84 16.75
N ASP A 140 -0.91 22.27 17.64
CA ASP A 140 -0.90 23.62 18.22
C ASP A 140 -0.08 23.67 19.52
N LEU A 141 0.37 22.51 20.02
CA LEU A 141 1.25 22.40 21.17
C LEU A 141 2.67 22.88 20.87
N VAL A 142 3.24 23.62 21.81
CA VAL A 142 4.61 24.17 21.70
C VAL A 142 5.60 23.28 22.45
N GLY A 143 6.73 22.98 21.81
CA GLY A 143 7.77 22.13 22.39
C GLY A 143 7.24 20.75 22.83
N THR A 144 7.62 20.33 24.03
CA THR A 144 7.20 19.06 24.65
C THR A 144 5.99 19.19 25.57
N SER A 145 5.32 20.35 25.55
CA SER A 145 4.09 20.58 26.31
C SER A 145 2.95 19.62 25.89
N GLY A 146 1.94 19.48 26.75
CA GLY A 146 0.81 18.58 26.52
C GLY A 146 1.16 17.10 26.59
N GLY A 147 0.49 16.28 25.78
CA GLY A 147 0.62 14.83 25.77
C GLY A 147 -0.06 14.16 26.96
N THR A 148 -0.81 13.10 26.69
CA THR A 148 -1.39 12.25 27.74
C THR A 148 -0.29 11.51 28.51
N GLU A 149 -0.59 11.02 29.71
CA GLU A 149 0.33 10.16 30.46
C GLU A 149 0.74 8.93 29.63
N GLU A 150 -0.23 8.34 28.92
CA GLU A 150 0.02 7.22 28.02
C GLU A 150 0.90 7.59 26.83
N ALA A 151 0.72 8.76 26.20
CA ALA A 151 1.60 9.22 25.12
C ALA A 151 3.05 9.38 25.61
N ARG A 152 3.26 9.92 26.80
CA ARG A 152 4.59 10.05 27.42
C ARG A 152 5.21 8.68 27.71
N ARG A 153 4.43 7.79 28.33
CA ARG A 153 4.84 6.41 28.62
C ARG A 153 5.26 5.66 27.35
N ARG A 154 4.47 5.76 26.26
CA ARG A 154 4.78 5.14 24.96
C ARG A 154 6.05 5.71 24.33
N LEU A 155 6.28 7.02 24.48
CA LEU A 155 7.51 7.65 24.02
C LEU A 155 8.73 7.12 24.78
N ASP A 156 8.63 7.00 26.11
CA ASP A 156 9.70 6.46 26.95
C ASP A 156 10.02 5.01 26.57
N ILE A 157 8.99 4.15 26.44
CA ILE A 157 9.15 2.76 25.94
C ILE A 157 9.84 2.74 24.57
N THR A 158 9.43 3.62 23.65
CA THR A 158 10.01 3.68 22.30
C THR A 158 11.50 4.03 22.35
N LEU A 159 11.90 4.98 23.20
CA LEU A 159 13.28 5.43 23.31
C LEU A 159 14.17 4.42 24.05
N GLU A 160 13.65 3.79 25.11
CA GLU A 160 14.34 2.69 25.80
C GLU A 160 14.58 1.50 24.86
N ASN A 161 13.56 1.12 24.09
CA ASN A 161 13.67 0.07 23.09
C ASN A 161 14.66 0.45 21.97
N ALA A 162 14.66 1.70 21.51
CA ALA A 162 15.60 2.16 20.49
C ALA A 162 17.05 2.07 20.98
N GLU A 163 17.31 2.41 22.25
CA GLU A 163 18.66 2.31 22.81
C GLU A 163 19.15 0.86 22.90
N ALA A 164 18.29 -0.05 23.38
CA ALA A 164 18.58 -1.48 23.44
C ALA A 164 18.73 -2.10 22.04
N PHE A 165 17.87 -1.72 21.08
CA PHE A 165 17.92 -2.20 19.70
C PHE A 165 19.23 -1.83 19.01
N LEU A 166 19.74 -0.62 19.23
CA LEU A 166 21.01 -0.19 18.67
C LEU A 166 22.18 -1.02 19.19
N ARG A 167 22.13 -1.45 20.47
CA ARG A 167 23.12 -2.40 21.03
C ARG A 167 22.97 -3.80 20.43
N ALA A 168 21.76 -4.31 20.34
CA ALA A 168 21.46 -5.64 19.81
C ALA A 168 21.88 -5.82 18.34
N THR A 169 21.83 -4.74 17.55
CA THR A 169 22.17 -4.76 16.12
C THR A 169 23.65 -4.48 15.82
N ARG A 170 24.50 -4.23 16.83
CA ARG A 170 25.94 -3.91 16.60
C ARG A 170 26.67 -4.97 15.80
N GLN A 171 26.38 -6.25 16.05
CA GLN A 171 27.05 -7.37 15.37
C GLN A 171 26.69 -7.50 13.87
N MET A 172 25.62 -6.85 13.42
CA MET A 172 25.19 -6.83 12.02
C MET A 172 25.43 -5.50 11.31
N SER A 173 26.07 -4.53 11.98
CA SER A 173 26.29 -3.16 11.47
C SER A 173 26.99 -3.06 10.11
N ASN A 174 27.73 -4.09 9.70
CA ASN A 174 28.37 -4.14 8.38
C ASN A 174 27.41 -4.44 7.21
N ARG A 175 26.20 -4.93 7.49
CA ARG A 175 25.19 -5.36 6.49
C ARG A 175 23.79 -4.81 6.74
N PHE A 176 23.56 -4.21 7.91
CA PHE A 176 22.27 -3.78 8.40
C PHE A 176 22.31 -2.33 8.90
N THR A 177 21.32 -1.55 8.52
CA THR A 177 21.11 -0.17 8.99
C THR A 177 19.93 -0.12 9.95
N ALA A 178 20.19 0.20 11.22
CA ALA A 178 19.14 0.39 12.22
C ALA A 178 18.45 1.74 12.03
N LEU A 179 17.12 1.76 12.06
CA LEU A 179 16.31 2.98 12.02
C LEU A 179 15.70 3.22 13.40
N GLY A 180 16.02 4.37 13.99
CA GLY A 180 15.40 4.81 15.24
C GLY A 180 14.01 5.39 14.97
N VAL A 181 12.97 4.85 15.59
CA VAL A 181 11.59 5.32 15.35
C VAL A 181 11.28 6.55 16.21
N ILE A 182 10.92 7.65 15.55
CA ILE A 182 10.37 8.85 16.16
C ILE A 182 8.88 8.64 16.40
N GLN A 183 8.48 8.74 17.66
CA GLN A 183 7.08 8.90 18.07
C GLN A 183 6.92 10.24 18.80
N GLY A 184 5.69 10.72 18.89
CA GLY A 184 5.36 11.95 19.62
C GLY A 184 3.91 12.36 19.39
N TRP A 185 3.47 13.36 20.17
CA TRP A 185 2.10 13.88 20.13
C TRP A 185 2.01 15.30 19.57
N SER A 186 3.13 15.88 19.14
CA SER A 186 3.23 17.24 18.61
C SER A 186 4.49 17.37 17.75
N PRO A 187 4.60 18.40 16.91
CA PRO A 187 5.83 18.70 16.18
C PRO A 187 7.06 18.80 17.09
N GLY A 188 6.93 19.50 18.24
CA GLY A 188 8.03 19.69 19.18
C GLY A 188 8.43 18.43 19.95
N SER A 189 7.48 17.57 20.35
CA SER A 189 7.80 16.29 21.01
C SER A 189 8.49 15.31 20.05
N MET A 190 8.06 15.27 18.78
CA MET A 190 8.73 14.49 17.75
C MET A 190 10.16 15.00 17.46
N ALA A 191 10.37 16.32 17.47
CA ALA A 191 11.70 16.90 17.32
C ALA A 191 12.62 16.56 18.51
N ASP A 192 12.11 16.58 19.73
CA ASP A 192 12.86 16.16 20.92
C ASP A 192 13.26 14.67 20.85
N ALA A 193 12.31 13.80 20.49
CA ALA A 193 12.58 12.38 20.27
C ALA A 193 13.66 12.17 19.20
N ALA A 194 13.61 12.92 18.09
CA ALA A 194 14.63 12.87 17.05
C ALA A 194 16.02 13.25 17.58
N ARG A 195 16.14 14.32 18.38
CA ARG A 195 17.43 14.69 19.02
C ARG A 195 17.97 13.58 19.91
N ARG A 196 17.11 12.96 20.73
CA ARG A 196 17.50 11.87 21.63
C ARG A 196 18.00 10.66 20.84
N LEU A 197 17.32 10.29 19.75
CA LEU A 197 17.75 9.19 18.88
C LEU A 197 19.09 9.50 18.18
N VAL A 198 19.30 10.72 17.70
CA VAL A 198 20.60 11.13 17.13
C VAL A 198 21.70 11.07 18.19
N ALA A 199 21.43 11.51 19.42
CA ALA A 199 22.39 11.43 20.53
C ALA A 199 22.74 9.99 20.92
N MET A 200 21.83 9.02 20.71
CA MET A 200 22.11 7.59 20.87
C MET A 200 23.06 7.04 19.79
N GLY A 201 23.18 7.72 18.64
CA GLY A 201 24.04 7.32 17.52
C GLY A 201 23.28 6.89 16.26
N TYR A 202 21.97 7.10 16.17
CA TYR A 202 21.23 6.85 14.93
C TYR A 202 21.50 7.93 13.88
N ASP A 203 21.79 7.50 12.64
CA ASP A 203 21.94 8.37 11.47
C ASP A 203 20.75 8.28 10.49
N TYR A 204 19.78 7.42 10.79
CA TYR A 204 18.58 7.18 10.02
C TYR A 204 17.40 7.02 10.98
N LEU A 205 16.41 7.90 10.87
CA LEU A 205 15.23 7.90 11.72
C LEU A 205 13.97 7.63 10.90
N ALA A 206 13.04 6.88 11.49
CA ALA A 206 11.73 6.61 10.92
C ALA A 206 10.67 7.45 11.65
N VAL A 207 9.93 8.29 10.93
CA VAL A 207 8.87 9.13 11.49
C VAL A 207 7.58 8.30 11.58
N GLY A 208 7.24 7.88 12.80
CA GLY A 208 6.04 7.10 13.13
C GLY A 208 4.82 7.97 13.45
N GLY A 209 3.67 7.33 13.66
CA GLY A 209 2.41 8.02 14.03
C GLY A 209 1.78 8.88 12.93
N THR A 210 2.33 8.85 11.71
CA THR A 210 1.98 9.73 10.59
C THR A 210 0.72 9.30 9.81
N VAL A 211 0.33 8.03 9.88
CA VAL A 211 -0.81 7.47 9.11
C VAL A 211 -2.11 8.27 9.25
N PRO A 212 -2.58 8.65 10.46
CA PRO A 212 -3.80 9.47 10.60
C PRO A 212 -3.59 10.94 10.22
N LEU A 213 -2.35 11.40 10.06
CA LEU A 213 -2.04 12.83 9.88
C LEU A 213 -2.28 13.30 8.43
N LYS A 214 -2.65 14.59 8.34
CA LYS A 214 -2.76 15.32 7.07
C LYS A 214 -1.39 15.87 6.67
N SER A 215 -1.23 16.19 5.38
CA SER A 215 0.04 16.68 4.83
C SER A 215 0.59 17.93 5.55
N PRO A 216 -0.22 18.96 5.93
CA PRO A 216 0.27 20.09 6.71
C PRO A 216 0.83 19.69 8.09
N GLN A 217 0.21 18.71 8.75
CA GLN A 217 0.65 18.22 10.06
C GLN A 217 1.99 17.50 9.98
N ILE A 218 2.15 16.60 8.99
CA ILE A 218 3.42 15.90 8.76
C ILE A 218 4.53 16.91 8.44
N LYS A 219 4.24 17.92 7.60
CA LYS A 219 5.20 18.99 7.28
C LYS A 219 5.60 19.83 8.50
N ALA A 220 4.67 20.09 9.41
CA ALA A 220 4.96 20.78 10.67
C ALA A 220 5.95 19.97 11.51
N CYS A 221 5.73 18.65 11.67
CA CYS A 221 6.69 17.77 12.36
C CYS A 221 8.06 17.75 11.67
N LEU A 222 8.08 17.59 10.34
CA LEU A 222 9.34 17.53 9.59
C LEU A 222 10.15 18.83 9.69
N ARG A 223 9.49 20.00 9.75
CA ARG A 223 10.15 21.29 9.97
C ARG A 223 10.88 21.30 11.31
N GLU A 224 10.16 21.04 12.41
CA GLU A 224 10.74 21.04 13.76
C GLU A 224 11.85 19.97 13.90
N ILE A 225 11.64 18.77 13.35
CA ILE A 225 12.65 17.71 13.35
C ILE A 225 13.91 18.19 12.62
N ARG A 226 13.77 18.81 11.45
CA ARG A 226 14.91 19.27 10.65
C ARG A 226 15.66 20.43 11.28
N GLU A 227 14.99 21.29 12.03
CA GLU A 227 15.64 22.34 12.82
C GLU A 227 16.40 21.76 14.03
N ALA A 228 15.96 20.61 14.55
CA ALA A 228 16.51 20.01 15.75
C ALA A 228 17.69 19.05 15.53
N ILE A 229 17.89 18.51 14.31
CA ILE A 229 18.90 17.48 14.01
C ILE A 229 19.82 17.86 12.84
N PRO A 230 21.04 17.29 12.75
CA PRO A 230 21.93 17.54 11.61
C PRO A 230 21.29 17.16 10.26
N ALA A 231 21.55 17.96 9.22
CA ALA A 231 21.02 17.74 7.87
C ALA A 231 21.49 16.41 7.24
N THR A 232 22.57 15.82 7.74
CA THR A 232 23.08 14.50 7.34
C THR A 232 22.26 13.34 7.88
N VAL A 233 21.36 13.56 8.85
CA VAL A 233 20.51 12.49 9.38
C VAL A 233 19.38 12.18 8.40
N ARG A 234 19.31 10.92 7.96
CA ARG A 234 18.33 10.41 7.00
C ARG A 234 16.96 10.29 7.67
N LEU A 235 15.90 10.57 6.91
CA LEU A 235 14.52 10.40 7.38
C LEU A 235 13.74 9.45 6.49
N HIS A 236 13.03 8.51 7.12
CA HIS A 236 12.05 7.64 6.51
C HIS A 236 10.66 8.04 7.03
N ILE A 237 9.67 8.28 6.17
CA ILE A 237 8.28 8.49 6.64
C ILE A 237 7.53 7.17 6.60
N LEU A 238 7.06 6.70 7.75
CA LEU A 238 6.30 5.46 7.82
C LEU A 238 4.88 5.65 7.25
N GLY A 239 4.36 4.68 6.51
CA GLY A 239 2.94 4.63 6.09
C GLY A 239 2.44 5.85 5.30
N PHE A 240 3.24 6.40 4.38
CA PHE A 240 2.94 7.63 3.66
C PHE A 240 1.90 7.45 2.55
N ALA A 241 0.72 8.04 2.70
CA ALA A 241 -0.40 7.87 1.74
C ALA A 241 -0.75 9.12 0.92
N LYS A 242 0.15 10.10 0.77
CA LYS A 242 -0.13 11.43 0.20
C LYS A 242 0.51 11.62 -1.19
N ALA A 243 0.17 10.71 -2.12
CA ALA A 243 0.77 10.65 -3.46
C ALA A 243 0.73 11.98 -4.23
N ASP A 244 -0.39 12.71 -4.20
CA ASP A 244 -0.57 13.97 -4.94
C ASP A 244 0.24 15.15 -4.39
N GLU A 245 0.78 15.02 -3.17
CA GLU A 245 1.51 16.07 -2.49
C GLU A 245 2.99 15.73 -2.30
N ILE A 246 3.48 14.59 -2.83
CA ILE A 246 4.83 14.09 -2.57
C ILE A 246 5.93 15.12 -2.90
N GLU A 247 5.79 15.89 -4.00
CA GLU A 247 6.73 16.95 -4.38
C GLU A 247 6.91 18.00 -3.29
N THR A 248 5.84 18.31 -2.55
CA THR A 248 5.86 19.31 -1.49
C THR A 248 6.63 18.86 -0.24
N PHE A 249 7.05 17.60 -0.19
CA PHE A 249 7.91 17.06 0.88
C PHE A 249 9.41 17.15 0.54
N VAL A 250 9.78 17.48 -0.70
CA VAL A 250 11.18 17.61 -1.15
C VAL A 250 12.00 18.57 -0.28
N PRO A 251 11.51 19.77 0.10
CA PRO A 251 12.30 20.72 0.91
C PRO A 251 12.71 20.20 2.28
N PHE A 252 12.03 19.17 2.80
CA PHE A 252 12.33 18.57 4.10
C PHE A 252 13.44 17.50 4.04
N GLY A 253 14.01 17.24 2.85
CA GLY A 253 15.15 16.33 2.71
C GLY A 253 14.85 14.90 3.16
N VAL A 254 13.62 14.43 2.97
CA VAL A 254 13.21 13.04 3.27
C VAL A 254 14.02 12.09 2.38
N THR A 255 14.57 11.03 2.96
CA THR A 255 15.39 10.04 2.24
C THR A 255 14.49 9.02 1.55
N SER A 256 13.49 8.53 2.28
CA SER A 256 12.57 7.48 1.80
C SER A 256 11.21 7.55 2.50
N PHE A 257 10.26 6.77 2.01
CA PHE A 257 8.99 6.52 2.68
C PHE A 257 8.46 5.15 2.27
N ASP A 258 7.61 4.55 3.09
CA ASP A 258 6.90 3.33 2.70
C ASP A 258 5.41 3.58 2.42
N THR A 259 4.84 2.81 1.50
CA THR A 259 3.39 2.79 1.27
C THR A 259 2.90 1.56 0.50
N THR A 260 1.71 1.09 0.83
CA THR A 260 0.93 0.14 0.00
C THR A 260 -0.25 0.84 -0.70
N SER A 261 -0.36 2.17 -0.56
CA SER A 261 -1.55 2.92 -0.98
C SER A 261 -1.89 2.80 -2.47
N PRO A 262 -0.93 2.88 -3.42
CA PRO A 262 -1.25 2.72 -4.85
C PRO A 262 -1.89 1.37 -5.18
N LEU A 263 -1.40 0.30 -4.54
CA LEU A 263 -1.94 -1.04 -4.70
C LEU A 263 -3.32 -1.17 -4.06
N ILE A 264 -3.47 -0.76 -2.80
CA ILE A 264 -4.71 -0.93 -2.03
C ILE A 264 -5.86 -0.10 -2.63
N ARG A 265 -5.60 1.13 -3.11
CA ARG A 265 -6.63 1.98 -3.72
C ARG A 265 -7.23 1.37 -4.98
N ALA A 266 -6.51 0.51 -5.68
CA ALA A 266 -7.07 -0.24 -6.82
C ALA A 266 -8.30 -1.07 -6.48
N PHE A 267 -8.50 -1.44 -5.21
CA PHE A 267 -9.62 -2.28 -4.78
C PHE A 267 -10.32 -1.90 -3.46
N LYS A 268 -9.77 -0.96 -2.67
CA LYS A 268 -10.46 -0.40 -1.49
C LYS A 268 -11.07 0.98 -1.74
N ASP A 269 -10.61 1.73 -2.74
CA ASP A 269 -11.17 3.05 -3.07
C ASP A 269 -12.44 2.91 -3.94
N ALA A 270 -13.39 3.81 -3.78
CA ALA A 270 -14.64 3.81 -4.56
C ALA A 270 -14.50 4.50 -5.93
N LYS A 271 -13.49 5.37 -6.10
CA LYS A 271 -13.38 6.30 -7.23
C LYS A 271 -11.99 6.28 -7.87
N VAL A 272 -10.94 6.08 -7.09
CA VAL A 272 -9.55 6.20 -7.52
C VAL A 272 -8.91 4.82 -7.56
N ASN A 273 -9.03 4.14 -8.70
CA ASN A 273 -8.63 2.74 -8.81
C ASN A 273 -7.51 2.50 -9.82
N TYR A 274 -7.40 3.33 -10.86
CA TYR A 274 -6.38 3.20 -11.90
C TYR A 274 -5.66 4.53 -12.09
N TYR A 275 -4.33 4.49 -12.10
CA TYR A 275 -3.48 5.68 -12.15
C TYR A 275 -2.91 5.86 -13.56
N LEU A 276 -2.76 7.11 -13.99
CA LEU A 276 -1.92 7.51 -15.10
C LEU A 276 -1.11 8.75 -14.72
N PRO A 277 0.05 8.98 -15.35
CA PRO A 277 0.71 10.28 -15.31
C PRO A 277 -0.21 11.35 -15.91
N GLY A 278 -0.40 12.45 -15.18
CA GLY A 278 -1.06 13.66 -15.64
C GLY A 278 -0.09 14.61 -16.36
N SER A 279 -0.65 15.56 -17.10
CA SER A 279 0.12 16.55 -17.87
C SER A 279 0.78 17.63 -17.00
N ASP A 280 0.27 17.84 -15.79
CA ASP A 280 0.72 18.84 -14.80
C ASP A 280 1.73 18.28 -13.79
N GLY A 281 2.31 17.11 -14.08
CA GLY A 281 3.20 16.40 -13.16
C GLY A 281 2.47 15.61 -12.06
N LYS A 282 1.13 15.72 -11.95
CA LYS A 282 0.35 14.99 -10.94
C LYS A 282 -0.21 13.68 -11.48
N LEU A 283 -0.82 12.88 -10.62
CA LEU A 283 -1.52 11.67 -11.04
C LEU A 283 -2.93 12.00 -11.55
N THR A 284 -3.30 11.37 -12.67
CA THR A 284 -4.68 11.31 -13.12
C THR A 284 -5.29 9.99 -12.69
N TYR A 285 -6.51 10.06 -12.14
CA TYR A 285 -7.20 8.91 -11.57
C TYR A 285 -8.42 8.51 -12.38
N TYR A 286 -8.67 7.20 -12.45
CA TYR A 286 -9.83 6.62 -13.11
C TYR A 286 -10.55 5.63 -12.18
N THR A 287 -11.88 5.55 -12.35
CA THR A 287 -12.73 4.66 -11.58
C THR A 287 -12.84 3.32 -12.30
N ALA A 288 -12.55 2.24 -11.59
CA ALA A 288 -12.71 0.91 -12.16
C ALA A 288 -14.20 0.56 -12.33
N ILE A 289 -14.53 -0.12 -13.43
CA ILE A 289 -15.91 -0.47 -13.78
C ILE A 289 -16.33 -1.71 -12.99
N ARG A 290 -17.29 -1.56 -12.08
CA ARG A 290 -17.71 -2.64 -11.16
C ARG A 290 -18.62 -3.65 -11.84
N VAL A 291 -18.11 -4.87 -11.96
CA VAL A 291 -18.84 -6.06 -12.43
C VAL A 291 -18.49 -7.25 -11.52
N PRO A 292 -18.83 -7.20 -10.21
CA PRO A 292 -18.52 -8.29 -9.28
C PRO A 292 -19.29 -9.58 -9.65
N GLN A 293 -18.88 -10.74 -9.14
CA GLN A 293 -19.62 -11.98 -9.40
C GLN A 293 -21.00 -11.95 -8.74
N ALA A 294 -22.07 -12.28 -9.48
CA ALA A 294 -23.45 -12.23 -8.97
C ALA A 294 -23.64 -13.11 -7.73
N VAL A 295 -22.94 -14.25 -7.68
CA VAL A 295 -23.03 -15.24 -6.60
C VAL A 295 -22.16 -14.92 -5.39
N GLU A 296 -21.26 -13.94 -5.47
CA GLU A 296 -20.33 -13.58 -4.37
C GLU A 296 -20.65 -12.22 -3.74
N ASN A 297 -21.30 -11.31 -4.48
CA ASN A 297 -21.56 -9.95 -3.99
C ASN A 297 -22.71 -9.93 -2.94
N PRO A 298 -22.47 -9.47 -1.70
CA PRO A 298 -23.50 -9.51 -0.65
C PRO A 298 -24.74 -8.63 -0.90
N LYS A 299 -24.62 -7.56 -1.70
CA LYS A 299 -25.76 -6.72 -2.07
C LYS A 299 -26.63 -7.45 -3.10
N LEU A 300 -26.02 -8.06 -4.11
CA LEU A 300 -26.72 -8.85 -5.12
C LEU A 300 -27.39 -10.09 -4.51
N GLN A 301 -26.68 -10.83 -3.64
CA GLN A 301 -27.27 -11.96 -2.91
C GLN A 301 -28.48 -11.55 -2.07
N ARG A 302 -28.46 -10.38 -1.43
CA ARG A 302 -29.61 -9.86 -0.67
C ARG A 302 -30.78 -9.50 -1.57
N LEU A 303 -30.54 -8.91 -2.74
CA LEU A 303 -31.58 -8.62 -3.72
C LEU A 303 -32.25 -9.89 -4.26
N ALA A 304 -31.44 -10.92 -4.52
CA ALA A 304 -31.93 -12.25 -4.90
C ALA A 304 -32.80 -12.88 -3.83
N LYS A 305 -32.34 -12.91 -2.57
CA LYS A 305 -33.10 -13.47 -1.44
C LYS A 305 -34.43 -12.74 -1.17
N ARG A 306 -34.53 -11.45 -1.52
CA ARG A 306 -35.75 -10.64 -1.34
C ARG A 306 -36.69 -10.70 -2.54
N GLY A 307 -36.33 -11.40 -3.62
CA GLY A 307 -37.12 -11.44 -4.85
C GLY A 307 -37.11 -10.14 -5.66
N ALA A 308 -36.29 -9.14 -5.29
CA ALA A 308 -36.20 -7.87 -6.01
C ALA A 308 -35.49 -8.01 -7.36
N LEU A 309 -34.54 -8.94 -7.48
CA LEU A 309 -33.92 -9.37 -8.72
C LEU A 309 -33.63 -10.86 -8.63
N ASN A 310 -34.20 -11.69 -9.51
CA ASN A 310 -33.91 -13.12 -9.49
C ASN A 310 -32.45 -13.42 -9.91
N GLN A 311 -31.94 -14.59 -9.48
CA GLN A 311 -30.54 -14.96 -9.69
C GLN A 311 -30.18 -15.12 -11.18
N GLU A 312 -31.09 -15.68 -11.98
CA GLU A 312 -30.88 -15.89 -13.43
C GLU A 312 -30.73 -14.56 -14.19
N ARG A 313 -31.55 -13.56 -13.83
CA ARG A 313 -31.44 -12.20 -14.37
C ARG A 313 -30.12 -11.57 -13.97
N LEU A 314 -29.67 -11.72 -12.73
CA LEU A 314 -28.37 -11.21 -12.28
C LEU A 314 -27.20 -11.82 -13.09
N VAL A 315 -27.21 -13.14 -13.30
CA VAL A 315 -26.19 -13.82 -14.11
C VAL A 315 -26.23 -13.35 -15.57
N THR A 316 -27.43 -13.14 -16.12
CA THR A 316 -27.59 -12.61 -17.48
C THR A 316 -27.04 -11.19 -17.61
N MET A 317 -27.40 -10.30 -16.69
CA MET A 317 -26.92 -8.91 -16.65
C MET A 317 -25.40 -8.83 -16.49
N GLU A 318 -24.83 -9.68 -15.62
CA GLU A 318 -23.39 -9.81 -15.44
C GLU A 318 -22.68 -10.19 -16.76
N ARG A 319 -23.18 -11.22 -17.44
CA ARG A 319 -22.66 -11.68 -18.73
C ARG A 319 -22.75 -10.58 -19.80
N THR A 320 -23.89 -9.89 -19.86
CA THR A 320 -24.11 -8.78 -20.80
C THR A 320 -23.13 -7.64 -20.55
N ALA A 321 -22.93 -7.23 -19.29
CA ALA A 321 -21.98 -6.18 -18.94
C ALA A 321 -20.54 -6.54 -19.31
N LEU A 322 -20.09 -7.78 -19.03
CA LEU A 322 -18.75 -8.24 -19.41
C LEU A 322 -18.58 -8.32 -20.93
N ALA A 323 -19.58 -8.84 -21.65
CA ALA A 323 -19.55 -8.94 -23.11
C ALA A 323 -19.49 -7.56 -23.76
N ALA A 324 -20.30 -6.61 -23.28
CA ALA A 324 -20.32 -5.23 -23.77
C ALA A 324 -18.97 -4.53 -23.57
N LEU A 325 -18.36 -4.65 -22.38
CA LEU A 325 -17.03 -4.09 -22.12
C LEU A 325 -15.97 -4.68 -23.06
N ARG A 326 -15.97 -6.00 -23.28
CA ARG A 326 -15.02 -6.66 -24.18
C ARG A 326 -15.24 -6.27 -25.65
N ALA A 327 -16.49 -6.13 -26.08
CA ALA A 327 -16.82 -5.65 -27.42
C ALA A 327 -16.39 -4.19 -27.60
N PHE A 328 -16.61 -3.33 -26.59
CA PHE A 328 -16.14 -1.95 -26.58
C PHE A 328 -14.62 -1.85 -26.73
N ASP A 329 -13.88 -2.73 -26.06
CA ASP A 329 -12.43 -2.78 -26.16
C ASP A 329 -11.96 -3.09 -27.59
N ARG A 330 -12.67 -3.98 -28.29
CA ARG A 330 -12.45 -4.30 -29.71
C ARG A 330 -13.09 -3.32 -30.69
N GLU A 331 -13.65 -2.22 -30.21
CA GLU A 331 -14.34 -1.20 -31.03
C GLU A 331 -15.60 -1.74 -31.75
N GLU A 332 -16.20 -2.80 -31.21
CA GLU A 332 -17.39 -3.47 -31.76
C GLU A 332 -18.71 -3.02 -31.11
N ALA A 333 -18.67 -2.13 -30.12
CA ALA A 333 -19.84 -1.64 -29.41
C ALA A 333 -19.74 -0.13 -29.13
N ALA A 334 -20.86 0.58 -29.20
CA ALA A 334 -20.89 2.01 -28.94
C ALA A 334 -20.81 2.33 -27.44
N LEU A 335 -20.21 3.46 -27.09
CA LEU A 335 -20.02 3.90 -25.70
C LEU A 335 -21.33 3.93 -24.89
N ASP A 336 -22.40 4.48 -25.46
CA ASP A 336 -23.67 4.63 -24.74
C ASP A 336 -24.35 3.29 -24.47
N GLU A 337 -24.31 2.35 -25.41
CA GLU A 337 -24.85 1.00 -25.26
C GLU A 337 -24.12 0.24 -24.14
N VAL A 338 -22.78 0.35 -24.11
CA VAL A 338 -21.93 -0.27 -23.10
C VAL A 338 -22.18 0.32 -21.73
N LEU A 339 -22.32 1.64 -21.65
CA LEU A 339 -22.58 2.35 -20.40
C LEU A 339 -23.93 1.94 -19.79
N GLU A 340 -24.97 1.81 -20.60
CA GLU A 340 -26.29 1.31 -20.14
C GLU A 340 -26.20 -0.11 -19.60
N ALA A 341 -25.60 -1.03 -20.37
CA ALA A 341 -25.44 -2.43 -19.96
C ALA A 341 -24.67 -2.57 -18.64
N VAL A 342 -23.59 -1.80 -18.49
CA VAL A 342 -22.78 -1.78 -17.27
C VAL A 342 -23.53 -1.17 -16.10
N LEU A 343 -24.22 -0.04 -16.27
CA LEU A 343 -24.93 0.61 -15.17
C LEU A 343 -26.10 -0.22 -14.66
N ALA A 344 -26.82 -0.89 -15.57
CA ALA A 344 -27.89 -1.82 -15.20
C ALA A 344 -27.42 -2.87 -14.19
N TYR A 345 -26.18 -3.36 -14.30
CA TYR A 345 -25.59 -4.32 -13.36
C TYR A 345 -24.87 -3.67 -12.18
N ALA A 346 -24.08 -2.63 -12.43
CA ALA A 346 -23.25 -2.00 -11.42
C ALA A 346 -24.09 -1.32 -10.33
N VAL A 347 -25.20 -0.66 -10.67
CA VAL A 347 -26.06 0.05 -9.71
C VAL A 347 -26.61 -0.91 -8.64
N PRO A 348 -27.25 -2.05 -8.98
CA PRO A 348 -27.63 -3.06 -7.99
C PRO A 348 -26.45 -3.54 -7.13
N SER A 349 -25.28 -3.76 -7.74
CA SER A 349 -24.11 -4.27 -7.03
C SER A 349 -23.49 -3.27 -6.04
N VAL A 350 -23.64 -1.98 -6.31
CA VAL A 350 -23.04 -0.88 -5.53
C VAL A 350 -24.05 -0.31 -4.53
N MET A 351 -25.31 -0.15 -4.92
CA MET A 351 -26.33 0.53 -4.12
C MET A 351 -27.23 -0.45 -3.37
N GLY A 352 -27.33 -1.70 -3.83
CA GLY A 352 -28.21 -2.69 -3.21
C GLY A 352 -29.69 -2.46 -3.50
N ALA A 353 -30.00 -1.81 -4.62
CA ALA A 353 -31.35 -1.67 -5.16
C ALA A 353 -31.31 -1.67 -6.71
N PRO A 354 -32.35 -2.19 -7.39
CA PRO A 354 -32.49 -2.10 -8.84
C PRO A 354 -32.50 -0.66 -9.34
N LEU A 355 -31.99 -0.43 -10.56
CA LEU A 355 -31.92 0.90 -11.17
C LEU A 355 -33.31 1.54 -11.30
N GLU A 356 -34.31 0.73 -11.65
CA GLU A 356 -35.71 1.12 -11.83
C GLU A 356 -36.35 1.63 -10.53
N GLN A 357 -35.80 1.27 -9.37
CA GLN A 357 -36.29 1.69 -8.05
C GLN A 357 -35.56 2.94 -7.53
N LEU A 358 -34.64 3.52 -8.31
CA LEU A 358 -33.82 4.66 -7.91
C LEU A 358 -33.88 5.83 -8.92
N PRO A 359 -35.08 6.32 -9.31
CA PRO A 359 -35.18 7.43 -10.26
C PRO A 359 -34.61 8.73 -9.67
N GLY A 360 -33.82 9.47 -10.46
CA GLY A 360 -33.30 10.79 -10.08
C GLY A 360 -32.25 10.79 -8.96
N VAL A 361 -31.65 9.64 -8.64
CA VAL A 361 -30.64 9.56 -7.58
C VAL A 361 -29.31 10.09 -8.09
N GLN A 362 -28.87 11.25 -7.57
CA GLN A 362 -27.65 11.94 -7.96
C GLN A 362 -26.38 11.05 -7.94
N SER A 363 -26.30 10.08 -7.02
CA SER A 363 -25.14 9.19 -6.94
C SER A 363 -25.02 8.24 -8.15
N ILE A 364 -26.14 7.96 -8.84
CA ILE A 364 -26.16 7.21 -10.12
C ILE A 364 -25.59 8.08 -11.23
N ASP A 365 -26.01 9.35 -11.33
CA ASP A 365 -25.49 10.29 -12.32
C ASP A 365 -23.98 10.49 -12.15
N GLN A 366 -23.52 10.60 -10.91
CA GLN A 366 -22.08 10.68 -10.60
C GLN A 366 -21.33 9.40 -10.97
N LEU A 367 -21.92 8.22 -10.75
CA LEU A 367 -21.33 6.94 -11.15
C LEU A 367 -21.24 6.84 -12.68
N ARG A 368 -22.33 7.18 -13.37
CA ARG A 368 -22.44 7.26 -14.82
C ARG A 368 -21.38 8.19 -15.41
N ALA A 369 -21.21 9.39 -14.87
CA ALA A 369 -20.20 10.33 -15.32
C ALA A 369 -18.78 9.76 -15.17
N ARG A 370 -18.46 9.10 -14.05
CA ARG A 370 -17.14 8.48 -13.82
C ARG A 370 -16.88 7.31 -14.78
N TYR A 371 -17.89 6.46 -15.01
CA TYR A 371 -17.79 5.34 -15.94
C TYR A 371 -17.67 5.82 -17.38
N ARG A 372 -18.49 6.78 -17.79
CA ARG A 372 -18.39 7.44 -19.10
C ARG A 372 -16.98 7.98 -19.32
N ARG A 373 -16.45 8.77 -18.38
CA ARG A 373 -15.07 9.29 -18.48
C ARG A 373 -14.04 8.18 -18.66
N THR A 374 -14.13 7.11 -17.87
CA THR A 374 -13.17 6.00 -17.95
C THR A 374 -13.24 5.28 -19.30
N LEU A 375 -14.44 5.04 -19.83
CA LEU A 375 -14.62 4.39 -21.12
C LEU A 375 -14.26 5.31 -22.30
N THR A 376 -14.54 6.61 -22.20
CA THR A 376 -14.15 7.61 -23.21
C THR A 376 -12.64 7.76 -23.31
N ASP A 377 -11.96 7.94 -22.17
CA ASP A 377 -10.51 8.20 -22.15
C ASP A 377 -9.66 6.96 -22.43
N ARG A 378 -10.25 5.75 -22.32
CA ARG A 378 -9.61 4.43 -22.51
C ARG A 378 -8.22 4.34 -21.86
N PRO A 379 -8.06 4.63 -20.55
CA PRO A 379 -6.75 4.82 -19.93
C PRO A 379 -5.84 3.57 -19.96
N TRP A 380 -6.41 2.37 -20.17
CA TRP A 380 -5.64 1.13 -20.32
C TRP A 380 -4.86 1.05 -21.62
N THR A 381 -5.29 1.73 -22.69
CA THR A 381 -4.59 1.75 -23.99
C THR A 381 -3.41 2.73 -24.00
N ARG A 382 -3.33 3.60 -22.99
CA ARG A 382 -2.31 4.66 -22.87
C ARG A 382 -1.09 4.24 -22.06
N CYS A 383 -1.15 3.09 -21.40
CA CYS A 383 -0.04 2.55 -20.62
C CYS A 383 0.58 1.35 -21.33
N ALA A 384 1.91 1.37 -21.49
CA ALA A 384 2.66 0.28 -22.12
C ALA A 384 3.25 -0.72 -21.10
N CYS A 385 2.82 -0.72 -19.84
CA CYS A 385 3.31 -1.71 -18.88
C CYS A 385 2.83 -3.13 -19.24
N PRO A 386 3.55 -4.20 -18.82
CA PRO A 386 3.21 -5.57 -19.21
C PRO A 386 1.78 -5.97 -18.83
N ILE A 387 1.26 -5.46 -17.71
CA ILE A 387 -0.12 -5.72 -17.27
C ILE A 387 -1.14 -5.12 -18.24
N CYS A 388 -1.00 -3.84 -18.58
CA CYS A 388 -1.96 -3.17 -19.47
C CYS A 388 -1.91 -3.73 -20.88
N GLN A 389 -0.71 -4.05 -21.38
CA GLN A 389 -0.54 -4.71 -22.68
C GLN A 389 -1.19 -6.10 -22.72
N ALA A 390 -1.06 -6.89 -21.65
CA ALA A 390 -1.59 -8.25 -21.61
C ALA A 390 -3.10 -8.31 -21.34
N LEU A 391 -3.64 -7.42 -20.51
CA LEU A 391 -5.04 -7.49 -20.04
C LEU A 391 -6.01 -6.61 -20.85
N SER A 392 -5.51 -5.56 -21.51
CA SER A 392 -6.36 -4.54 -22.13
C SER A 392 -7.45 -4.06 -21.15
N ILE A 393 -8.72 -3.97 -21.57
CA ILE A 393 -9.82 -3.47 -20.72
C ILE A 393 -9.99 -4.25 -19.41
N GLU A 394 -9.56 -5.52 -19.34
CA GLU A 394 -9.71 -6.35 -18.14
C GLU A 394 -9.02 -5.73 -16.91
N VAL A 395 -7.99 -4.90 -17.10
CA VAL A 395 -7.34 -4.18 -15.99
C VAL A 395 -8.27 -3.15 -15.33
N ILE A 396 -9.23 -2.57 -16.07
CA ILE A 396 -10.18 -1.58 -15.56
C ILE A 396 -11.43 -2.21 -14.95
N ILE A 397 -11.69 -3.49 -15.20
CA ILE A 397 -12.85 -4.18 -14.61
C ILE A 397 -12.55 -4.46 -13.12
N PHE A 398 -13.41 -3.95 -12.23
CA PHE A 398 -13.38 -4.26 -10.81
C PHE A 398 -14.13 -5.57 -10.58
N ARG A 399 -13.37 -6.67 -10.50
CA ARG A 399 -13.89 -8.03 -10.39
C ARG A 399 -12.78 -9.01 -9.98
N ALA A 400 -13.05 -9.86 -8.99
CA ALA A 400 -12.11 -10.84 -8.45
C ALA A 400 -10.75 -10.26 -7.98
N SER A 401 -10.00 -11.04 -7.21
CA SER A 401 -8.73 -10.57 -6.64
C SER A 401 -7.64 -10.34 -7.71
N ASN A 402 -7.55 -11.21 -8.72
CA ASN A 402 -6.46 -11.19 -9.71
C ASN A 402 -6.43 -9.93 -10.59
N ARG A 403 -7.59 -9.44 -11.07
CA ARG A 403 -7.64 -8.16 -11.81
C ARG A 403 -7.34 -6.98 -10.89
N ASN A 404 -7.97 -6.98 -9.73
CA ASN A 404 -7.86 -5.93 -8.74
C ASN A 404 -6.41 -5.71 -8.28
N LYS A 405 -5.70 -6.80 -7.96
CA LYS A 405 -4.28 -6.77 -7.60
C LYS A 405 -3.39 -6.35 -8.77
N ARG A 406 -3.61 -6.87 -9.99
CA ARG A 406 -2.85 -6.44 -11.18
C ARG A 406 -3.01 -4.95 -11.48
N ARG A 407 -4.22 -4.41 -11.37
CA ARG A 407 -4.45 -2.96 -11.44
C ARG A 407 -3.66 -2.22 -10.35
N GLY A 408 -3.61 -2.78 -9.14
CA GLY A 408 -2.77 -2.26 -8.06
C GLY A 408 -1.28 -2.29 -8.38
N ILE A 409 -0.78 -3.36 -9.00
CA ILE A 409 0.63 -3.49 -9.42
C ILE A 409 0.96 -2.47 -10.53
N HIS A 410 0.06 -2.27 -11.50
CA HIS A 410 0.18 -1.18 -12.47
C HIS A 410 0.29 0.19 -11.75
N ASN A 411 -0.57 0.45 -10.76
CA ASN A 411 -0.51 1.71 -10.00
C ASN A 411 0.82 1.88 -9.25
N LEU A 412 1.45 0.80 -8.77
CA LEU A 412 2.79 0.86 -8.18
C LEU A 412 3.80 1.39 -9.20
N GLY A 413 3.81 0.85 -10.41
CA GLY A 413 4.74 1.27 -11.47
C GLY A 413 4.53 2.72 -11.89
N VAL A 414 3.28 3.17 -12.03
CA VAL A 414 2.99 4.59 -12.33
C VAL A 414 3.41 5.51 -11.18
N TYR A 415 3.24 5.07 -9.93
CA TYR A 415 3.62 5.86 -8.78
C TYR A 415 5.14 5.93 -8.58
N GLU A 416 5.85 4.83 -8.81
CA GLU A 416 7.32 4.82 -8.81
C GLU A 416 7.87 5.82 -9.85
N GLN A 417 7.32 5.83 -11.07
CA GLN A 417 7.74 6.79 -12.11
C GLN A 417 7.52 8.25 -11.72
N LEU A 418 6.50 8.54 -10.91
CA LEU A 418 6.29 9.88 -10.34
C LEU A 418 7.39 10.19 -9.31
N VAL A 419 7.69 9.26 -8.42
CA VAL A 419 8.67 9.41 -7.35
C VAL A 419 10.10 9.51 -7.89
N ALA A 420 10.44 8.77 -8.94
CA ALA A 420 11.74 8.76 -9.59
C ALA A 420 12.11 10.13 -10.21
N ARG A 421 11.13 11.00 -10.47
CA ARG A 421 11.37 12.38 -10.93
C ARG A 421 11.80 13.32 -9.80
N LEU A 422 11.61 12.92 -8.56
CA LEU A 422 11.95 13.72 -7.39
C LEU A 422 13.44 13.57 -7.10
N PRO A 423 14.12 14.64 -6.64
CA PRO A 423 15.54 14.55 -6.32
C PRO A 423 15.78 13.43 -5.30
N ILE A 424 16.76 12.58 -5.60
CA ILE A 424 17.31 11.63 -4.65
C ILE A 424 18.22 12.42 -3.73
N ASN A 425 17.95 12.40 -2.43
CA ASN A 425 18.84 13.01 -1.46
C ASN A 425 20.05 12.08 -1.26
N GLU A 426 20.99 12.10 -2.21
CA GLU A 426 22.23 11.32 -2.20
C GLU A 426 23.36 12.02 -1.42
N ARG A 427 23.12 13.20 -0.84
CA ARG A 427 24.10 13.96 -0.04
C ARG A 427 24.50 13.29 1.29
N ILE A 428 24.16 12.01 1.46
CA ILE A 428 24.30 11.22 2.68
C ILE A 428 24.75 9.79 2.29
N GLN A 429 25.85 9.70 1.56
CA GLN A 429 26.65 8.47 1.44
C GLN A 429 27.89 8.58 2.33
#